data_AF-A0A497MTS7-F1
#
_entry.id   AF-A0A497MTS7-F1
#
_cell.length_a   1.000
_cell.length_b   1.000
_cell.length_c   1.000
_cell.angle_alpha   90.00
_cell.angle_beta   90.00
_cell.angle_gamma   90.00
#
_symmetry.space_group_name_H-M   'P 1'
#
loop_
_entity.id
_entity.type
_entity.pdbx_description
1 polymer ?
#
loop_
_entity_poly.entity_id
_entity_poly.type
_entity_poly.pdbx_seq_one_letter_code
_entity_poly.pdbx_strand_id
1 'polypeptide(L)'
;MFSALSHGARRAVVKSLGEKGILSFSQLREAAGIAETGTFGFHLKKTEPLLEKLPDGRYKLSKLGEKAYGLMLFLERPEAFSVSSKKPEEGVKELRSLSRLLLDAERLGRYGKVTIKDCDEVLIDSDVSPELFRNKVLSIREVGRIVCPKELHKAVLSRIERGCGVVETYEGELPLEALEGRYPKYLENYGELVVDVSRLRPDTRIENYGRLTLTGVTEENVGKIASIENYGILRVPKGFKELVLTRVTSNYGAVEEYE
;
A
#
# COMPACT_ATOMS: atom_id res chain seq x y z
N MET A 1 -10.31 -8.83 -6.58
CA MET A 1 -9.23 -8.96 -7.58
C MET A 1 -8.45 -10.27 -7.46
N PHE A 2 -7.78 -10.56 -6.34
CA PHE A 2 -6.97 -11.79 -6.18
C PHE A 2 -7.75 -13.10 -6.36
N SER A 3 -8.99 -13.17 -5.86
CA SER A 3 -9.89 -14.31 -6.07
C SER A 3 -10.25 -14.55 -7.53
N ALA A 4 -10.33 -13.50 -8.35
CA ALA A 4 -10.61 -13.57 -9.79
C ALA A 4 -9.38 -14.01 -10.59
N LEU A 5 -8.18 -13.59 -10.17
CA LEU A 5 -6.92 -13.93 -10.84
C LEU A 5 -6.29 -15.26 -10.39
N SER A 6 -6.85 -15.94 -9.39
CA SER A 6 -6.24 -17.16 -8.84
C SER A 6 -6.27 -18.38 -9.77
N HIS A 7 -6.84 -18.28 -10.97
CA HIS A 7 -6.87 -19.38 -11.96
C HIS A 7 -6.32 -18.94 -13.32
N GLY A 8 -5.57 -19.82 -13.99
CA GLY A 8 -4.93 -19.56 -15.29
C GLY A 8 -5.93 -19.11 -16.36
N ALA A 9 -7.05 -19.83 -16.52
CA ALA A 9 -8.10 -19.47 -17.48
C ALA A 9 -8.65 -18.04 -17.28
N ARG A 10 -8.77 -17.58 -16.04
CA ARG A 10 -9.28 -16.23 -15.73
C ARG A 10 -8.23 -15.15 -15.99
N ARG A 11 -6.96 -15.45 -15.70
CA ARG A 11 -5.84 -14.60 -16.13
C ARG A 11 -5.79 -14.48 -17.65
N ALA A 12 -5.99 -15.57 -18.39
CA ALA A 12 -6.01 -15.56 -19.85
C ALA A 12 -7.12 -14.67 -20.42
N VAL A 13 -8.32 -14.68 -19.80
CA VAL A 13 -9.41 -13.74 -20.12
C VAL A 13 -8.99 -12.29 -19.93
N VAL A 14 -8.46 -11.95 -18.74
CA VAL A 14 -8.05 -10.57 -18.40
C VAL A 14 -6.93 -10.09 -19.33
N LYS A 15 -5.93 -10.94 -19.59
CA LYS A 15 -4.82 -10.65 -20.50
C LYS A 15 -5.30 -10.41 -21.92
N SER A 16 -6.17 -11.27 -22.44
CA SER A 16 -6.68 -11.14 -23.81
C SER A 16 -7.50 -9.88 -24.02
N LEU A 17 -8.28 -9.46 -23.02
CA LEU A 17 -9.00 -8.18 -23.06
C LEU A 17 -8.06 -6.99 -22.91
N GLY A 18 -7.01 -7.09 -22.09
CA GLY A 18 -5.98 -6.06 -21.98
C GLY A 18 -5.20 -5.85 -23.28
N GLU A 19 -4.98 -6.90 -24.06
CA GLU A 19 -4.26 -6.85 -25.33
C GLU A 19 -5.17 -6.45 -26.52
N LYS A 20 -6.42 -6.94 -26.54
CA LYS A 20 -7.31 -6.84 -27.71
C LYS A 20 -8.49 -5.87 -27.50
N GLY A 21 -8.65 -5.33 -26.29
CA GLY A 21 -9.68 -4.36 -25.93
C GLY A 21 -11.06 -4.98 -25.67
N ILE A 22 -11.76 -5.36 -26.74
CA ILE A 22 -13.16 -5.82 -26.69
C ILE A 22 -13.26 -7.22 -27.32
N LEU A 23 -13.80 -8.20 -26.59
CA LEU A 23 -13.94 -9.58 -27.06
C LEU A 23 -15.33 -10.15 -26.78
N SER A 24 -15.79 -11.05 -27.65
CA SER A 24 -17.02 -11.83 -27.44
C SER A 24 -16.82 -12.97 -26.44
N PHE A 25 -17.92 -13.54 -25.95
CA PHE A 25 -17.87 -14.74 -25.09
C PHE A 25 -17.10 -15.90 -25.74
N SER A 26 -17.29 -16.14 -27.04
CA SER A 26 -16.60 -17.22 -27.76
C SER A 26 -15.09 -16.97 -27.86
N GLN A 27 -14.67 -15.73 -28.13
CA GLN A 27 -13.26 -15.35 -28.18
C GLN A 27 -12.57 -15.46 -26.82
N LEU A 28 -13.27 -15.07 -25.74
CA LEU A 28 -12.73 -15.22 -24.38
C LEU A 28 -12.62 -16.69 -23.97
N ARG A 29 -13.60 -17.51 -24.34
CA ARG A 29 -13.61 -18.95 -24.08
C ARG A 29 -12.43 -19.65 -24.78
N GLU A 30 -12.21 -19.29 -26.05
CA GLU A 30 -11.09 -19.78 -26.84
C GLU A 30 -9.75 -19.37 -26.21
N ALA A 31 -9.59 -18.09 -25.86
CA ALA A 31 -8.38 -17.60 -25.21
C ALA A 31 -8.12 -18.24 -23.84
N ALA A 32 -9.18 -18.61 -23.11
CA ALA A 32 -9.09 -19.33 -21.85
C ALA A 32 -8.73 -20.82 -21.99
N GLY A 33 -8.76 -21.35 -23.21
CA GLY A 33 -8.50 -22.77 -23.49
C GLY A 33 -9.58 -23.72 -22.98
N ILE A 34 -10.83 -23.24 -22.81
CA ILE A 34 -11.92 -24.05 -22.22
C ILE A 34 -12.95 -24.40 -23.30
N ALA A 35 -13.02 -25.67 -23.70
CA ALA A 35 -13.97 -26.12 -24.71
C ALA A 35 -15.42 -26.23 -24.21
N GLU A 36 -15.64 -26.38 -22.90
CA GLU A 36 -16.98 -26.58 -22.36
C GLU A 36 -17.62 -25.26 -21.88
N THR A 37 -18.77 -24.90 -22.44
CA THR A 37 -19.44 -23.60 -22.21
C THR A 37 -19.85 -23.37 -20.76
N GLY A 38 -20.30 -24.42 -20.05
CA GLY A 38 -20.73 -24.32 -18.66
C GLY A 38 -19.55 -24.02 -17.73
N THR A 39 -18.48 -24.81 -17.87
CA THR A 39 -17.22 -24.58 -17.15
C THR A 39 -16.63 -23.20 -17.42
N PHE A 40 -16.62 -22.73 -18.67
CA PHE A 40 -16.15 -21.36 -18.96
C PHE A 40 -17.05 -20.29 -18.34
N GLY A 41 -18.38 -20.47 -18.39
CA GLY A 41 -19.34 -19.58 -17.74
C GLY A 41 -19.10 -19.43 -16.23
N PHE A 42 -18.75 -20.51 -15.54
CA PHE A 42 -18.36 -20.48 -14.13
C PHE A 42 -17.12 -19.61 -13.88
N HIS A 43 -16.07 -19.78 -14.69
CA HIS A 43 -14.86 -18.95 -14.59
C HIS A 43 -15.15 -17.49 -14.91
N LEU A 44 -15.96 -17.23 -15.93
CA LEU A 44 -16.34 -15.88 -16.34
C LEU A 44 -17.11 -15.16 -15.23
N LYS A 45 -18.07 -15.84 -14.58
CA LYS A 45 -18.80 -15.30 -13.42
C LYS A 45 -17.88 -14.92 -12.27
N LYS A 46 -16.85 -15.74 -11.98
CA LYS A 46 -15.85 -15.40 -10.96
C LYS A 46 -14.88 -14.30 -11.40
N THR A 47 -14.84 -13.95 -12.69
CA THR A 47 -13.99 -12.89 -13.26
C THR A 47 -14.77 -11.59 -13.46
N GLU A 48 -16.09 -11.63 -13.37
CA GLU A 48 -17.03 -10.52 -13.57
C GLU A 48 -16.62 -9.19 -12.91
N PRO A 49 -16.09 -9.14 -11.68
CA PRO A 49 -15.64 -7.86 -11.08
C PRO A 49 -14.55 -7.13 -11.89
N LEU A 50 -13.81 -7.85 -12.74
CA LEU A 50 -12.74 -7.32 -13.61
C LEU A 50 -13.24 -6.96 -15.01
N LEU A 51 -14.51 -7.22 -15.32
CA LEU A 51 -15.07 -7.13 -16.66
C LEU A 51 -16.24 -6.14 -16.69
N GLU A 52 -16.47 -5.53 -17.83
CA GLU A 52 -17.70 -4.79 -18.15
C GLU A 52 -18.34 -5.45 -19.38
N LYS A 53 -19.60 -5.87 -19.25
CA LYS A 53 -20.37 -6.41 -20.37
C LYS A 53 -21.07 -5.27 -21.09
N LEU A 54 -20.80 -5.12 -22.37
CA LEU A 54 -21.36 -4.11 -23.24
C LEU A 54 -22.81 -4.45 -23.66
N PRO A 55 -23.60 -3.45 -24.12
CA PRO A 55 -24.97 -3.67 -24.57
C PRO A 55 -25.11 -4.72 -25.70
N ASP A 56 -24.09 -4.87 -26.53
CA ASP A 56 -24.03 -5.85 -27.62
C ASP A 56 -23.60 -7.26 -27.16
N GLY A 57 -23.39 -7.46 -25.87
CA GLY A 57 -23.02 -8.73 -25.27
C GLY A 57 -21.52 -9.06 -25.30
N ARG A 58 -20.68 -8.16 -25.84
CA ARG A 58 -19.21 -8.28 -25.75
C ARG A 58 -18.70 -7.80 -24.39
N TYR A 59 -17.42 -8.04 -24.14
CA TYR A 59 -16.76 -7.75 -22.87
C TYR A 59 -15.55 -6.85 -23.10
N LYS A 60 -15.31 -5.94 -22.17
CA LYS A 60 -14.05 -5.20 -22.01
C LYS A 60 -13.58 -5.28 -20.55
N LEU A 61 -12.37 -4.83 -20.26
CA LEU A 61 -11.93 -4.68 -18.87
C LEU A 61 -12.73 -3.57 -18.17
N SER A 62 -13.08 -3.80 -16.92
CA SER A 62 -13.51 -2.72 -16.02
C SER A 62 -12.29 -1.91 -15.57
N LYS A 63 -12.49 -0.77 -14.89
CA LYS A 63 -11.37 -0.01 -14.26
C LYS A 63 -10.52 -0.89 -13.32
N LEU A 64 -11.15 -1.83 -12.62
CA LEU A 64 -10.44 -2.79 -11.77
C LEU A 64 -9.71 -3.86 -12.61
N GLY A 65 -10.31 -4.28 -13.72
CA GLY A 65 -9.69 -5.16 -14.71
C GLY A 65 -8.44 -4.57 -15.35
N GLU A 66 -8.45 -3.26 -15.68
CA GLU A 66 -7.29 -2.55 -16.22
C GLU A 66 -6.12 -2.54 -15.23
N LYS A 67 -6.39 -2.27 -13.94
CA LYS A 67 -5.37 -2.35 -12.87
C LYS A 67 -4.85 -3.79 -12.68
N ALA A 68 -5.75 -4.77 -12.73
CA ALA A 68 -5.40 -6.19 -12.64
C ALA A 68 -4.48 -6.62 -13.81
N TYR A 69 -4.79 -6.17 -15.03
CA TYR A 69 -3.97 -6.41 -16.21
C TYR A 69 -2.60 -5.72 -16.09
N GLY A 70 -2.55 -4.47 -15.64
CA GLY A 70 -1.30 -3.76 -15.38
C GLY A 70 -0.40 -4.48 -14.36
N LEU A 71 -0.97 -5.01 -13.28
CA LEU A 71 -0.23 -5.83 -12.32
C LEU A 71 0.29 -7.14 -12.93
N MET A 72 -0.51 -7.80 -13.76
CA MET A 72 -0.08 -9.01 -14.47
C MET A 72 1.08 -8.72 -15.42
N LEU A 73 1.01 -7.63 -16.18
CA LEU A 73 2.09 -7.21 -17.07
C LEU A 73 3.35 -6.83 -16.31
N PHE A 74 3.22 -6.13 -15.17
CA PHE A 74 4.36 -5.83 -14.29
C PHE A 74 5.05 -7.09 -13.75
N LEU A 75 4.27 -8.11 -13.36
CA LEU A 75 4.82 -9.38 -12.88
C LEU A 75 5.44 -10.23 -13.99
N GLU A 76 4.90 -10.19 -15.21
CA GLU A 76 5.40 -10.95 -16.36
C GLU A 76 6.59 -10.26 -17.06
N ARG A 77 6.63 -8.93 -17.05
CA ARG A 77 7.65 -8.09 -17.70
C ARG A 77 8.01 -6.89 -16.83
N PRO A 78 8.65 -7.11 -15.67
CA PRO A 78 9.01 -6.02 -14.76
C PRO A 78 9.91 -4.97 -15.44
N GLU A 79 10.75 -5.40 -16.40
CA GLU A 79 11.58 -4.53 -17.23
C GLU A 79 10.81 -3.58 -18.16
N ALA A 80 9.57 -3.89 -18.56
CA ALA A 80 8.76 -3.02 -19.41
C ALA A 80 8.10 -1.86 -18.62
N PHE A 81 8.04 -1.98 -17.30
CA PHE A 81 7.41 -1.03 -16.38
C PHE A 81 8.43 -0.31 -15.48
N SER A 82 9.72 -0.43 -15.78
CA SER A 82 10.73 0.41 -15.15
C SER A 82 10.53 1.86 -15.59
N VAL A 83 9.66 2.59 -14.89
CA VAL A 83 9.68 4.05 -14.85
C VAL A 83 11.10 4.41 -14.42
N SER A 84 11.85 5.08 -15.31
CA SER A 84 13.19 5.64 -15.13
C SER A 84 13.80 5.31 -13.77
N SER A 85 14.17 4.05 -13.60
CA SER A 85 15.03 3.67 -12.49
C SER A 85 16.38 4.14 -12.99
N LYS A 86 16.85 5.30 -12.49
CA LYS A 86 18.29 5.58 -12.52
C LYS A 86 18.97 4.25 -12.18
N LYS A 87 19.84 3.75 -13.08
CA LYS A 87 20.66 2.57 -12.80
C LYS A 87 21.12 2.66 -11.34
N PRO A 88 21.05 1.58 -10.55
CA PRO A 88 21.57 1.60 -9.19
C PRO A 88 22.97 2.22 -9.25
N GLU A 89 23.15 3.34 -8.54
CA GLU A 89 24.44 4.00 -8.50
C GLU A 89 25.47 2.97 -8.01
N GLU A 90 26.54 2.80 -8.78
CA GLU A 90 27.58 1.81 -8.53
C GLU A 90 28.10 1.99 -7.09
N GLY A 91 27.95 0.95 -6.26
CA GLY A 91 28.35 0.98 -4.83
C GLY A 91 27.25 1.35 -3.82
N VAL A 92 26.02 1.62 -4.24
CA VAL A 92 24.87 1.84 -3.33
C VAL A 92 24.08 0.54 -3.12
N LYS A 93 23.96 0.09 -1.87
CA LYS A 93 23.18 -1.09 -1.51
C LYS A 93 21.70 -0.75 -1.37
N GLU A 94 20.84 -1.48 -2.05
CA GLU A 94 19.40 -1.42 -1.83
C GLU A 94 18.99 -2.32 -0.65
N LEU A 95 18.29 -1.75 0.33
CA LEU A 95 17.67 -2.47 1.44
C LEU A 95 16.16 -2.53 1.20
N ARG A 96 15.63 -3.76 1.12
CA ARG A 96 14.22 -4.07 0.80
C ARG A 96 13.70 -5.12 1.78
N SER A 97 12.43 -5.05 2.15
CA SER A 97 11.78 -6.09 2.96
C SER A 97 10.27 -6.06 2.76
N LEU A 98 9.68 -7.22 2.44
CA LEU A 98 8.22 -7.32 2.26
C LEU A 98 7.43 -7.15 3.58
N SER A 99 8.10 -7.23 4.73
CA SER A 99 7.49 -7.06 6.05
C SER A 99 8.22 -5.98 6.84
N ARG A 100 9.22 -6.36 7.61
CA ARG A 100 9.96 -5.43 8.48
C ARG A 100 11.43 -5.39 8.13
N LEU A 101 12.01 -4.19 8.20
CA LEU A 101 13.44 -3.96 8.15
C LEU A 101 13.89 -3.31 9.48
N LEU A 102 14.57 -4.09 10.33
CA LEU A 102 15.27 -3.55 11.50
C LEU A 102 16.66 -3.03 11.10
N LEU A 103 16.97 -1.81 11.46
CA LEU A 103 18.25 -1.13 11.19
C LEU A 103 18.90 -0.73 12.51
N ASP A 104 19.89 -1.51 12.92
CA ASP A 104 20.84 -1.15 13.97
C ASP A 104 22.14 -0.58 13.35
N ALA A 105 23.03 -0.08 14.21
CA ALA A 105 24.29 0.50 13.78
C ALA A 105 25.19 -0.51 13.07
N GLU A 106 25.19 -1.78 13.51
CA GLU A 106 26.00 -2.85 12.94
C GLU A 106 25.58 -3.13 11.48
N ARG A 107 24.28 -3.30 11.24
CA ARG A 107 23.70 -3.62 9.94
C ARG A 107 23.89 -2.46 8.96
N LEU A 108 23.74 -1.21 9.40
CA LEU A 108 24.07 -0.04 8.57
C LEU A 108 25.57 0.04 8.28
N GLY A 109 26.40 -0.33 9.26
CA GLY A 109 27.86 -0.33 9.16
C GLY A 109 28.41 -1.29 8.09
N ARG A 110 27.74 -2.42 7.85
CA ARG A 110 28.13 -3.44 6.84
C ARG A 110 28.13 -2.93 5.39
N TYR A 111 27.49 -1.80 5.12
CA TYR A 111 27.34 -1.26 3.78
C TYR A 111 28.03 0.09 3.61
N GLY A 112 28.44 0.43 2.38
CA GLY A 112 29.01 1.74 2.04
C GLY A 112 27.96 2.85 2.14
N LYS A 113 27.10 2.92 1.12
CA LYS A 113 25.88 3.75 1.10
C LYS A 113 24.67 2.86 0.89
N VAL A 114 23.52 3.26 1.42
CA VAL A 114 22.26 2.51 1.30
C VAL A 114 21.11 3.37 0.80
N THR A 115 20.22 2.73 0.05
CA THR A 115 18.88 3.24 -0.22
C THR A 115 17.87 2.26 0.34
N ILE A 116 16.94 2.76 1.15
CA ILE A 116 15.85 1.97 1.71
C ILE A 116 14.65 2.10 0.77
N LYS A 117 14.13 0.97 0.27
CA LYS A 117 12.93 1.01 -0.55
C LYS A 117 12.08 -0.25 -0.52
N ASP A 118 10.81 -0.08 -0.87
CA ASP A 118 9.83 -1.16 -0.99
C ASP A 118 9.77 -1.96 0.32
N CYS A 119 9.57 -1.23 1.42
CA CYS A 119 9.47 -1.77 2.78
C CYS A 119 8.09 -1.48 3.37
N ASP A 120 7.39 -2.48 3.93
CA ASP A 120 6.17 -2.18 4.69
C ASP A 120 6.52 -1.40 5.96
N GLU A 121 7.54 -1.84 6.71
CA GLU A 121 7.97 -1.21 7.95
C GLU A 121 9.50 -1.14 8.08
N VAL A 122 10.01 0.01 8.53
CA VAL A 122 11.41 0.24 8.86
C VAL A 122 11.51 0.67 10.32
N LEU A 123 12.19 -0.12 11.14
CA LEU A 123 12.50 0.21 12.53
C LEU A 123 13.98 0.55 12.62
N ILE A 124 14.31 1.76 13.04
CA ILE A 124 15.68 2.20 13.28
C ILE A 124 15.91 2.12 14.78
N ASP A 125 16.96 1.43 15.19
CA ASP A 125 17.32 1.23 16.59
C ASP A 125 17.98 2.49 17.19
N SER A 126 18.02 2.58 18.53
CA SER A 126 18.56 3.72 19.27
C SER A 126 20.08 3.80 19.23
N ASP A 127 20.76 2.72 18.84
CA ASP A 127 22.20 2.70 18.62
C ASP A 127 22.62 3.43 17.32
N VAL A 128 21.68 3.77 16.44
CA VAL A 128 21.95 4.48 15.20
C VAL A 128 22.07 5.99 15.45
N SER A 129 23.30 6.50 15.38
CA SER A 129 23.54 7.94 15.53
C SER A 129 23.05 8.76 14.31
N PRO A 130 22.66 10.03 14.49
CA PRO A 130 22.29 10.92 13.40
C PRO A 130 23.37 11.08 12.33
N GLU A 131 24.64 11.02 12.73
CA GLU A 131 25.78 11.09 11.81
C GLU A 131 25.92 9.81 10.98
N LEU A 132 25.83 8.63 11.63
CA LEU A 132 25.87 7.35 10.94
C LEU A 132 24.73 7.27 9.92
N PHE A 133 23.51 7.64 10.33
CA PHE A 133 22.35 7.65 9.46
C PHE A 133 22.55 8.59 8.27
N ARG A 134 22.91 9.85 8.49
CA ARG A 134 23.13 10.82 7.41
C ARG A 134 24.25 10.42 6.47
N ASN A 135 25.29 9.76 6.98
CA ASN A 135 26.37 9.26 6.16
C ASN A 135 25.87 8.09 5.30
N LYS A 136 25.24 7.07 5.91
CA LYS A 136 24.95 5.81 5.23
C LYS A 136 23.69 5.88 4.36
N VAL A 137 22.61 6.49 4.83
CA VAL A 137 21.30 6.48 4.16
C VAL A 137 21.22 7.65 3.17
N LEU A 138 21.18 7.30 1.88
CA LEU A 138 21.04 8.29 0.80
C LEU A 138 19.60 8.72 0.61
N SER A 139 18.68 7.74 0.59
CA SER A 139 17.25 8.00 0.39
C SER A 139 16.36 6.87 0.92
N ILE A 140 15.10 7.24 1.16
CA ILE A 140 14.00 6.36 1.59
C ILE A 140 12.83 6.57 0.63
N ARG A 141 12.33 5.47 0.06
CA ARG A 141 11.25 5.47 -0.93
C ARG A 141 10.27 4.33 -0.72
N GLU A 142 8.98 4.53 -0.97
CA GLU A 142 7.99 3.45 -0.94
C GLU A 142 8.04 2.67 0.41
N VAL A 143 7.97 3.40 1.53
CA VAL A 143 8.00 2.83 2.88
C VAL A 143 6.71 3.10 3.64
N GLY A 144 5.98 2.06 4.04
CA GLY A 144 4.68 2.22 4.71
C GLY A 144 4.78 2.92 6.08
N ARG A 145 5.71 2.48 6.92
CA ARG A 145 5.95 3.02 8.27
C ARG A 145 7.44 3.09 8.58
N ILE A 146 7.88 4.19 9.17
CA ILE A 146 9.25 4.38 9.66
C ILE A 146 9.17 4.71 11.15
N VAL A 147 9.88 3.96 11.98
CA VAL A 147 10.03 4.24 13.42
C VAL A 147 11.48 4.52 13.70
N CYS A 148 11.79 5.63 14.35
CA CYS A 148 13.17 6.02 14.63
C CYS A 148 13.32 6.71 15.99
N PRO A 149 14.53 6.78 16.56
CA PRO A 149 14.81 7.65 17.68
C PRO A 149 14.46 9.11 17.36
N LYS A 150 14.03 9.87 18.38
CA LYS A 150 13.64 11.28 18.24
C LYS A 150 14.77 12.13 17.67
N GLU A 151 16.03 11.82 17.97
CA GLU A 151 17.20 12.51 17.45
C GLU A 151 17.38 12.30 15.94
N LEU A 152 16.85 11.20 15.39
CA LEU A 152 16.90 10.89 13.95
C LEU A 152 15.78 11.53 13.16
N HIS A 153 14.75 12.09 13.80
CA HIS A 153 13.54 12.55 13.11
C HIS A 153 13.83 13.46 11.92
N LYS A 154 14.61 14.54 12.13
CA LYS A 154 15.00 15.47 11.06
C LYS A 154 15.86 14.80 9.99
N ALA A 155 16.73 13.87 10.40
CA ALA A 155 17.59 13.15 9.47
C ALA A 155 16.75 12.24 8.56
N VAL A 156 15.81 11.48 9.12
CA VAL A 156 14.88 10.61 8.37
C VAL A 156 14.04 11.44 7.39
N LEU A 157 13.40 12.52 7.87
CA LEU A 157 12.59 13.38 7.00
C LEU A 157 13.40 13.93 5.81
N SER A 158 14.66 14.33 6.02
CA SER A 158 15.52 14.84 4.94
C SER A 158 15.90 13.80 3.87
N ARG A 159 15.69 12.51 4.14
CA ARG A 159 16.01 11.39 3.24
C ARG A 159 14.79 10.79 2.56
N ILE A 160 13.58 11.16 2.98
CA ILE A 160 12.34 10.71 2.34
C ILE A 160 12.21 11.42 0.99
N GLU A 161 12.13 10.64 -0.09
CA GLU A 161 11.91 11.17 -1.44
C GLU A 161 10.44 11.09 -1.87
N ARG A 162 9.81 9.92 -1.71
CA ARG A 162 8.40 9.68 -2.10
C ARG A 162 7.84 8.40 -1.51
N GLY A 163 6.51 8.25 -1.55
CA GLY A 163 5.81 7.01 -1.22
C GLY A 163 6.04 6.54 0.22
N CYS A 164 6.37 7.45 1.13
CA CYS A 164 6.55 7.12 2.54
C CYS A 164 5.29 7.50 3.33
N GLY A 165 4.81 6.59 4.18
CA GLY A 165 3.66 6.81 5.06
C GLY A 165 4.08 7.47 6.38
N VAL A 166 3.77 6.82 7.50
CA VAL A 166 3.97 7.41 8.85
C VAL A 166 5.45 7.41 9.24
N VAL A 167 5.93 8.52 9.80
CA VAL A 167 7.21 8.60 10.52
C VAL A 167 6.94 8.78 12.00
N GLU A 168 7.47 7.88 12.81
CA GLU A 168 7.24 7.81 14.24
C GLU A 168 8.54 7.96 14.99
N THR A 169 8.48 8.67 16.11
CA THR A 169 9.64 8.86 16.97
C THR A 169 9.45 8.22 18.33
N TYR A 170 10.54 7.77 18.93
CA TYR A 170 10.58 7.29 20.31
C TYR A 170 11.81 7.84 21.04
N GLU A 171 11.77 7.78 22.36
CA GLU A 171 12.90 8.11 23.25
C GLU A 171 13.31 6.84 24.01
N GLY A 172 14.61 6.63 24.22
CA GLY A 172 15.12 5.45 24.92
C GLY A 172 15.28 4.23 24.00
N GLU A 173 14.77 3.07 24.43
CA GLU A 173 14.83 1.82 23.67
C GLU A 173 13.71 1.71 22.65
N LEU A 174 13.93 0.90 21.60
CA LEU A 174 12.92 0.65 20.58
C LEU A 174 11.65 0.06 21.23
N PRO A 175 10.48 0.70 21.11
CA PRO A 175 9.28 0.26 21.81
C PRO A 175 8.84 -1.13 21.37
N LEU A 176 8.47 -1.97 22.34
CA LEU A 176 7.87 -3.29 22.08
C LEU A 176 6.65 -3.18 21.15
N GLU A 177 5.85 -2.13 21.28
CA GLU A 177 4.69 -1.89 20.42
C GLU A 177 5.09 -1.62 18.97
N ALA A 178 6.25 -1.00 18.74
CA ALA A 178 6.79 -0.84 17.40
C ALA A 178 7.22 -2.19 16.81
N LEU A 179 7.78 -3.08 17.64
CA LEU A 179 8.07 -4.47 17.30
C LEU A 179 6.80 -5.33 17.14
N GLU A 180 5.68 -4.97 17.74
CA GLU A 180 4.37 -5.59 17.47
C GLU A 180 3.70 -5.04 16.19
N GLY A 181 4.29 -4.02 15.57
CA GLY A 181 3.75 -3.37 14.38
C GLY A 181 2.52 -2.48 14.67
N ARG A 182 2.31 -2.04 15.91
CA ARG A 182 1.20 -1.14 16.25
C ARG A 182 1.52 0.31 15.91
N TYR A 183 0.49 1.06 15.52
CA TYR A 183 0.58 2.50 15.26
C TYR A 183 0.64 3.33 16.56
N PRO A 184 1.08 4.59 16.49
CA PRO A 184 1.18 5.46 17.63
C PRO A 184 -0.21 5.89 18.10
N LYS A 185 -0.32 6.37 19.35
CA LYS A 185 -1.56 6.94 19.87
C LYS A 185 -1.90 8.29 19.23
N TYR A 186 -0.97 8.88 18.49
CA TYR A 186 -1.16 10.14 17.80
C TYR A 186 -0.57 10.03 16.40
N LEU A 187 -1.41 10.26 15.40
CA LEU A 187 -1.08 10.16 13.99
C LEU A 187 -1.34 11.51 13.32
N GLU A 188 -0.34 12.08 12.67
CA GLU A 188 -0.47 13.26 11.83
C GLU A 188 -0.25 12.88 10.36
N ASN A 189 -1.15 13.32 9.48
CA ASN A 189 -1.00 13.12 8.04
C ASN A 189 -1.02 14.45 7.27
N TYR A 190 0.05 14.71 6.51
CA TYR A 190 0.14 15.86 5.60
C TYR A 190 0.13 15.47 4.11
N GLY A 191 0.18 14.17 3.80
CA GLY A 191 0.32 13.64 2.44
C GLY A 191 -0.67 12.50 2.17
N GLU A 192 -0.22 11.41 1.57
CA GLU A 192 -1.03 10.19 1.45
C GLU A 192 -0.68 9.23 2.58
N LEU A 193 -1.69 8.85 3.36
CA LEU A 193 -1.54 7.91 4.47
C LEU A 193 -2.57 6.80 4.38
N VAL A 194 -2.13 5.55 4.49
CA VAL A 194 -3.00 4.37 4.63
C VAL A 194 -2.80 3.79 6.03
N VAL A 195 -3.89 3.66 6.79
CA VAL A 195 -3.89 3.14 8.16
C VAL A 195 -4.75 1.89 8.22
N ASP A 196 -4.18 0.79 8.69
CA ASP A 196 -4.95 -0.39 9.10
C ASP A 196 -5.46 -0.21 10.54
N VAL A 197 -6.78 -0.08 10.69
CA VAL A 197 -7.43 0.18 11.98
C VAL A 197 -7.20 -0.98 12.97
N SER A 198 -6.93 -2.20 12.48
CA SER A 198 -6.61 -3.34 13.34
C SER A 198 -5.30 -3.12 14.13
N ARG A 199 -4.35 -2.36 13.57
CA ARG A 199 -3.03 -2.06 14.15
C ARG A 199 -3.05 -0.83 15.06
N LEU A 200 -4.18 -0.12 15.18
CA LEU A 200 -4.29 1.02 16.08
C LEU A 200 -4.23 0.60 17.54
N ARG A 201 -3.73 1.51 18.38
CA ARG A 201 -3.82 1.40 19.84
C ARG A 201 -5.18 1.93 20.30
N PRO A 202 -5.74 1.44 21.42
CA PRO A 202 -6.85 2.14 22.07
C PRO A 202 -6.50 3.60 22.34
N ASP A 203 -7.50 4.45 22.22
CA ASP A 203 -7.41 5.91 22.37
C ASP A 203 -6.52 6.63 21.33
N THR A 204 -6.40 6.08 20.11
CA THR A 204 -5.60 6.73 19.06
C THR A 204 -6.29 7.98 18.52
N ARG A 205 -5.56 9.09 18.47
CA ARG A 205 -5.97 10.37 17.89
C ARG A 205 -5.32 10.55 16.52
N ILE A 206 -6.08 11.07 15.56
CA ILE A 206 -5.63 11.24 14.18
C ILE A 206 -5.91 12.67 13.73
N GLU A 207 -4.90 13.34 13.18
CA GLU A 207 -5.03 14.61 12.50
C GLU A 207 -4.70 14.41 11.02
N ASN A 208 -5.65 14.74 10.15
CA ASN A 208 -5.52 14.55 8.71
C ASN A 208 -5.59 15.86 7.96
N TYR A 209 -4.45 16.34 7.48
CA TYR A 209 -4.32 17.45 6.53
C TYR A 209 -4.24 16.99 5.06
N GLY A 210 -3.93 15.70 4.83
CA GLY A 210 -3.77 15.11 3.50
C GLY A 210 -4.89 14.13 3.10
N ARG A 211 -4.53 13.08 2.35
CA ARG A 211 -5.41 11.97 1.96
C ARG A 211 -5.18 10.77 2.89
N LEU A 212 -6.05 10.60 3.88
CA LEU A 212 -6.04 9.46 4.80
C LEU A 212 -6.98 8.36 4.29
N THR A 213 -6.50 7.13 4.18
CA THR A 213 -7.33 5.95 3.87
C THR A 213 -7.31 4.99 5.05
N LEU A 214 -8.47 4.78 5.68
CA LEU A 214 -8.65 3.76 6.72
C LEU A 214 -8.97 2.41 6.07
N THR A 215 -8.24 1.38 6.47
CA THR A 215 -8.39 -0.01 6.01
C THR A 215 -8.61 -0.93 7.20
N GLY A 216 -9.11 -2.14 6.94
CA GLY A 216 -9.37 -3.12 8.01
C GLY A 216 -10.42 -2.68 9.03
N VAL A 217 -11.32 -1.76 8.66
CA VAL A 217 -12.33 -1.18 9.57
C VAL A 217 -13.39 -2.23 9.94
N THR A 218 -13.70 -2.34 11.22
CA THR A 218 -14.79 -3.17 11.77
C THR A 218 -15.55 -2.40 12.86
N GLU A 219 -16.76 -2.84 13.20
CA GLU A 219 -17.54 -2.24 14.31
C GLU A 219 -16.77 -2.22 15.63
N GLU A 220 -16.00 -3.27 15.89
CA GLU A 220 -15.18 -3.42 17.09
C GLU A 220 -13.98 -2.47 17.09
N ASN A 221 -13.22 -2.44 16.00
CA ASN A 221 -11.90 -1.79 16.01
C ASN A 221 -11.95 -0.27 15.78
N VAL A 222 -13.05 0.28 15.24
CA VAL A 222 -13.29 1.73 15.24
C VAL A 222 -13.30 2.28 16.67
N GLY A 223 -13.65 1.43 17.65
CA GLY A 223 -13.47 1.64 19.08
C GLY A 223 -12.14 2.26 19.48
N LYS A 224 -11.06 1.88 18.79
CA LYS A 224 -9.68 2.27 19.08
C LYS A 224 -9.38 3.73 18.73
N ILE A 225 -10.18 4.36 17.88
CA ILE A 225 -9.97 5.75 17.43
C ILE A 225 -10.65 6.68 18.44
N ALA A 226 -9.88 7.40 19.25
CA ALA A 226 -10.40 8.41 20.16
C ALA A 226 -11.01 9.60 19.41
N SER A 227 -10.29 10.13 18.42
CA SER A 227 -10.71 11.28 17.64
C SER A 227 -10.03 11.34 16.28
N ILE A 228 -10.74 11.92 15.30
CA ILE A 228 -10.21 12.31 14.00
C ILE A 228 -10.52 13.78 13.77
N GLU A 229 -9.48 14.59 13.57
CA GLU A 229 -9.60 15.95 13.03
C GLU A 229 -9.25 15.91 11.55
N ASN A 230 -10.25 16.10 10.69
CA ASN A 230 -10.09 16.00 9.24
C ASN A 230 -10.12 17.36 8.57
N TYR A 231 -9.00 17.76 8.01
CA TYR A 231 -8.84 18.94 7.15
C TYR A 231 -8.66 18.57 5.67
N GLY A 232 -8.33 17.31 5.36
CA GLY A 232 -8.12 16.81 4.01
C GLY A 232 -9.18 15.81 3.53
N ILE A 233 -8.76 14.77 2.79
CA ILE A 233 -9.65 13.71 2.30
C ILE A 233 -9.54 12.49 3.23
N LEU A 234 -10.61 12.15 3.92
CA LEU A 234 -10.74 10.92 4.68
C LEU A 234 -11.47 9.87 3.83
N ARG A 235 -10.81 8.73 3.58
CA ARG A 235 -11.36 7.62 2.82
C ARG A 235 -11.62 6.44 3.73
N VAL A 236 -12.83 5.91 3.65
CA VAL A 236 -13.32 4.83 4.50
C VAL A 236 -13.93 3.72 3.65
N PRO A 237 -13.89 2.45 4.08
CA PRO A 237 -14.54 1.38 3.34
C PRO A 237 -16.05 1.63 3.28
N LYS A 238 -16.66 1.26 2.15
CA LYS A 238 -18.10 1.36 1.94
C LYS A 238 -18.89 0.68 3.06
N GLY A 239 -19.89 1.38 3.59
CA GLY A 239 -20.72 0.90 4.70
C GLY A 239 -20.18 1.23 6.09
N PHE A 240 -18.96 1.75 6.20
CA PHE A 240 -18.37 2.16 7.48
C PHE A 240 -18.34 3.68 7.68
N LYS A 241 -18.83 4.46 6.71
CA LYS A 241 -18.80 5.93 6.77
C LYS A 241 -19.46 6.49 8.02
N GLU A 242 -20.71 6.11 8.28
CA GLU A 242 -21.45 6.60 9.45
C GLU A 242 -20.75 6.23 10.76
N LEU A 243 -20.23 5.00 10.84
CA LEU A 243 -19.51 4.54 12.01
C LEU A 243 -18.22 5.35 12.25
N VAL A 244 -17.41 5.58 11.21
CA VAL A 244 -16.18 6.36 11.33
C VAL A 244 -16.48 7.83 11.65
N LEU A 245 -17.56 8.40 11.08
CA LEU A 245 -17.99 9.76 11.38
C LEU A 245 -18.28 9.98 12.87
N THR A 246 -18.67 8.94 13.63
CA THR A 246 -18.82 9.04 15.10
C THR A 246 -17.52 9.37 15.83
N ARG A 247 -16.37 9.12 15.20
CA ARG A 247 -15.03 9.42 15.74
C ARG A 247 -14.44 10.72 15.18
N VAL A 248 -15.10 11.35 14.20
CA VAL A 248 -14.63 12.60 13.62
C VAL A 248 -15.10 13.76 14.50
N THR A 249 -14.16 14.38 15.22
CA THR A 249 -14.44 15.50 16.13
C THR A 249 -14.53 16.83 15.38
N SER A 250 -13.84 16.95 14.25
CA SER A 250 -13.89 18.13 13.39
C SER A 250 -13.67 17.71 11.95
N ASN A 251 -14.52 18.20 11.05
CA ASN A 251 -14.39 17.94 9.61
C ASN A 251 -14.48 19.25 8.81
N TYR A 252 -13.35 19.67 8.27
CA TYR A 252 -13.21 20.78 7.33
C TYR A 252 -12.91 20.30 5.90
N GLY A 253 -12.72 19.00 5.72
CA GLY A 253 -12.42 18.37 4.43
C GLY A 253 -13.54 17.45 3.92
N ALA A 254 -13.17 16.50 3.05
CA ALA A 254 -14.10 15.56 2.43
C ALA A 254 -14.01 14.17 3.05
N VAL A 255 -15.14 13.46 3.11
CA VAL A 255 -15.21 12.06 3.52
C VAL A 255 -15.77 11.22 2.38
N GLU A 256 -14.93 10.36 1.82
CA GLU A 256 -15.21 9.51 0.66
C GLU A 256 -15.30 8.04 1.06
N GLU A 257 -16.24 7.31 0.49
CA GLU A 257 -16.25 5.85 0.57
C GLU A 257 -15.44 5.24 -0.57
N TYR A 258 -14.83 4.09 -0.32
CA TYR A 258 -14.19 3.27 -1.33
C TYR A 258 -14.69 1.83 -1.27
N GLU A 259 -14.71 1.18 -2.44
CA GLU A 259 -15.09 -0.23 -2.61
C GLU A 259 -14.06 -1.21 -2.05
#